data_AF-A0AAJ2EC87-F1
#
_entry.id   AF-A0AAJ2EC87-F1
#
_cell.length_a   1.000
_cell.length_b   1.000
_cell.length_c   1.000
_cell.angle_alpha   90.00
_cell.angle_beta   90.00
_cell.angle_gamma   90.00
#
_symmetry.space_group_name_H-M   'P 1'
#
loop_
_entity.id
_entity.type
_entity.pdbx_description
1 polymer ?
#
loop_
_entity_poly.entity_id
_entity_poly.type
_entity_poly.pdbx_seq_one_letter_code
_entity_poly.pdbx_strand_id
1 'polypeptide(L)'
;HMQLAAGGHLFTSTGGNADAAIGGNYTVAAGNAVSLFANTQGVKVTAAEGKIDVQAQGDALNLAALKDVTIASTEDAITLNAKKELTLYCGGAYVKLTSTGVELGGPEIILKGPMRVRESATKQSALPLMPKQEPT
;
A
#
# COMPACT_ATOMS: atom_id res chain seq x y z
N HIS A 1 -17.93 -38.71 -6.55
CA HIS A 1 -17.90 -37.24 -6.37
C HIS A 1 -19.00 -36.87 -5.37
N MET A 2 -18.87 -35.75 -4.68
CA MET A 2 -19.89 -35.23 -3.77
C MET A 2 -20.25 -33.82 -4.23
N GLN A 3 -21.54 -33.50 -4.28
CA GLN A 3 -22.04 -32.18 -4.65
C GLN A 3 -23.13 -31.77 -3.67
N LEU A 4 -23.00 -30.57 -3.11
CA LEU A 4 -24.02 -29.91 -2.30
C LEU A 4 -24.57 -28.74 -3.11
N ALA A 5 -25.89 -28.68 -3.29
CA ALA A 5 -26.54 -27.60 -4.02
C ALA A 5 -27.82 -27.18 -3.29
N ALA A 6 -28.08 -25.88 -3.25
CA ALA A 6 -29.29 -25.31 -2.66
C ALA A 6 -29.81 -24.19 -3.58
N GLY A 7 -31.12 -24.15 -3.81
CA GLY A 7 -31.76 -23.05 -4.57
C GLY A 7 -31.96 -21.76 -3.77
N GLY A 8 -31.79 -21.84 -2.44
CA GLY A 8 -31.85 -20.71 -1.51
C GLY A 8 -30.52 -20.54 -0.77
N HIS A 9 -30.41 -21.16 0.40
CA HIS A 9 -29.24 -21.02 1.26
C HIS A 9 -28.62 -22.38 1.62
N LEU A 10 -27.30 -22.42 1.72
CA LEU A 10 -26.55 -23.50 2.34
C LEU A 10 -25.88 -22.95 3.60
N PHE A 11 -26.19 -23.55 4.75
CA PHE A 11 -25.59 -23.20 6.03
C PHE A 11 -24.88 -24.41 6.62
N THR A 12 -23.67 -24.21 7.12
CA THR A 12 -22.86 -25.24 7.77
C THR A 12 -22.38 -24.69 9.11
N SER A 13 -22.65 -25.41 10.20
CA SER A 13 -22.18 -25.08 11.54
C SER A 13 -21.53 -26.29 12.20
N THR A 14 -20.61 -26.04 13.11
CA THR A 14 -19.90 -27.05 13.89
C THR A 14 -19.69 -26.52 15.31
N GLY A 15 -19.77 -27.40 16.30
CA GLY A 15 -19.37 -27.05 17.67
C GLY A 15 -17.85 -27.09 17.88
N GLY A 16 -17.12 -27.73 16.95
CA GLY A 16 -15.66 -27.82 16.95
C GLY A 16 -15.06 -27.15 15.72
N ASN A 17 -14.18 -27.87 15.03
CA ASN A 17 -13.51 -27.38 13.82
C ASN A 17 -14.28 -27.75 12.55
N ALA A 18 -14.05 -26.98 11.48
CA ALA A 18 -14.41 -27.34 10.12
C ALA A 18 -13.13 -27.30 9.29
N ASP A 19 -12.60 -28.47 8.96
CA ASP A 19 -11.33 -28.64 8.26
C ASP A 19 -11.56 -29.12 6.82
N ALA A 20 -10.82 -28.56 5.87
CA ALA A 20 -10.85 -28.96 4.47
C ALA A 20 -9.41 -29.18 3.96
N ALA A 21 -9.11 -30.40 3.52
CA ALA A 21 -7.82 -30.76 2.94
C ALA A 21 -8.01 -31.20 1.48
N ILE A 22 -7.47 -30.42 0.55
CA ILE A 22 -7.69 -30.59 -0.89
C ILE A 22 -6.35 -30.92 -1.55
N GLY A 23 -6.28 -32.06 -2.24
CA GLY A 23 -5.06 -32.46 -2.98
C GLY A 23 -4.83 -31.68 -4.27
N GLY A 24 -5.85 -30.97 -4.75
CA GLY A 24 -5.79 -30.08 -5.91
C GLY A 24 -6.11 -28.63 -5.52
N ASN A 25 -6.96 -27.96 -6.30
CA ASN A 25 -7.30 -26.56 -6.08
C ASN A 25 -8.51 -26.40 -5.15
N TYR A 26 -8.40 -25.47 -4.19
CA TYR A 26 -9.55 -24.96 -3.44
C TYR A 26 -9.94 -23.58 -3.99
N THR A 27 -11.13 -23.47 -4.58
CA THR A 27 -11.62 -22.24 -5.19
C THR A 27 -12.92 -21.81 -4.55
N VAL A 28 -12.97 -20.55 -4.09
CA VAL A 28 -14.18 -19.92 -3.56
C VAL A 28 -14.58 -18.80 -4.51
N ALA A 29 -15.77 -18.89 -5.07
CA ALA A 29 -16.34 -17.87 -5.94
C ALA A 29 -17.75 -17.52 -5.47
N ALA A 30 -18.05 -16.23 -5.37
CA ALA A 30 -19.36 -15.72 -4.99
C ALA A 30 -19.78 -14.63 -5.97
N GLY A 31 -21.07 -14.57 -6.31
CA GLY A 31 -21.60 -13.57 -7.24
C GLY A 31 -21.63 -12.14 -6.66
N ASN A 32 -21.59 -12.00 -5.33
CA ASN A 32 -21.72 -10.70 -4.66
C ASN A 32 -20.56 -10.42 -3.70
N ALA A 33 -20.38 -11.24 -2.66
CA ALA A 33 -19.35 -10.99 -1.64
C ALA A 33 -18.85 -12.29 -0.98
N VAL A 34 -17.60 -12.23 -0.49
CA VAL A 34 -17.02 -13.22 0.43
C VAL A 34 -16.62 -12.47 1.69
N SER A 35 -16.99 -12.99 2.86
CA SER A 35 -16.61 -12.42 4.16
C SER A 35 -15.96 -13.51 5.01
N LEU A 36 -14.82 -13.18 5.62
CA LEU A 36 -14.06 -14.06 6.50
C LEU A 36 -13.88 -13.36 7.84
N PHE A 37 -14.27 -14.02 8.93
CA PHE A 37 -14.22 -13.45 10.27
C PHE A 37 -13.72 -14.48 11.27
N ALA A 38 -12.84 -14.05 12.16
CA ALA A 38 -12.34 -14.82 13.28
C ALA A 38 -12.39 -13.97 14.55
N ASN A 39 -12.95 -14.52 15.62
CA ASN A 39 -13.20 -13.76 16.86
C ASN A 39 -11.97 -13.67 17.77
N THR A 40 -11.26 -14.79 17.99
CA THR A 40 -10.25 -14.88 19.05
C THR A 40 -8.84 -15.21 18.55
N GLN A 41 -8.72 -16.07 17.55
CA GLN A 41 -7.41 -16.58 17.08
C GLN A 41 -6.93 -15.94 15.77
N GLY A 42 -7.70 -15.00 15.21
CA GLY A 42 -7.36 -14.28 13.99
C GLY A 42 -7.45 -15.12 12.71
N VAL A 43 -6.99 -14.53 11.61
CA VAL A 43 -6.95 -15.15 10.28
C VAL A 43 -5.50 -15.30 9.85
N LYS A 44 -5.11 -16.49 9.38
CA LYS A 44 -3.80 -16.76 8.79
C LYS A 44 -3.98 -17.18 7.34
N VAL A 45 -3.34 -16.47 6.42
CA VAL A 45 -3.26 -16.81 5.00
C VAL A 45 -1.79 -17.05 4.68
N THR A 46 -1.45 -18.24 4.21
CA THR A 46 -0.05 -18.63 3.95
C THR A 46 0.01 -19.51 2.71
N ALA A 47 0.90 -19.17 1.80
CA ALA A 47 1.32 -20.02 0.70
C ALA A 47 2.72 -20.56 1.04
N ALA A 48 2.90 -21.88 1.01
CA ALA A 48 4.23 -22.47 1.23
C ALA A 48 5.17 -22.15 0.06
N GLU A 49 4.62 -22.16 -1.16
CA GLU A 49 5.26 -21.73 -2.39
C GLU A 49 4.24 -21.00 -3.25
N GLY A 50 4.71 -20.19 -4.19
CA GLY A 50 3.88 -19.39 -5.08
C GLY A 50 3.39 -18.08 -4.47
N LYS A 51 2.74 -17.25 -5.31
CA LYS A 51 2.32 -15.90 -4.93
C LYS A 51 1.02 -15.89 -4.12
N ILE A 52 0.96 -15.01 -3.14
CA ILE A 52 -0.32 -14.50 -2.62
C ILE A 52 -0.64 -13.23 -3.41
N ASP A 53 -1.80 -13.18 -4.03
CA ASP A 53 -2.25 -12.09 -4.88
C ASP A 53 -3.58 -11.55 -4.36
N VAL A 54 -3.61 -10.28 -3.95
CA VAL A 54 -4.77 -9.62 -3.35
C VAL A 54 -5.07 -8.35 -4.11
N GLN A 55 -6.26 -8.26 -4.70
CA GLN A 55 -6.63 -7.17 -5.59
C GLN A 55 -8.10 -6.78 -5.39
N ALA A 56 -8.37 -5.47 -5.46
CA ALA A 56 -9.70 -4.92 -5.65
C ALA A 56 -9.72 -4.22 -7.03
N GLN A 57 -10.20 -4.92 -8.05
CA GLN A 57 -10.03 -4.49 -9.45
C GLN A 57 -10.93 -3.31 -9.85
N GLY A 58 -12.06 -3.14 -9.16
CA GLY A 58 -13.03 -2.07 -9.43
C GLY A 58 -13.28 -1.14 -8.24
N ASP A 59 -12.61 -1.34 -7.10
CA ASP A 59 -12.87 -0.60 -5.87
C ASP A 59 -11.61 -0.52 -4.98
N ALA A 60 -11.72 0.04 -3.79
CA ALA A 60 -10.64 0.23 -2.84
C ALA A 60 -10.20 -1.07 -2.15
N LEU A 61 -8.90 -1.13 -1.82
CA LEU A 61 -8.31 -2.12 -0.93
C LEU A 61 -7.93 -1.42 0.39
N ASN A 62 -8.51 -1.89 1.50
CA ASN A 62 -8.26 -1.35 2.84
C ASN A 62 -7.54 -2.39 3.71
N LEU A 63 -6.43 -1.99 4.32
CA LEU A 63 -5.65 -2.78 5.26
C LEU A 63 -5.45 -1.94 6.53
N ALA A 64 -6.00 -2.39 7.65
CA ALA A 64 -5.93 -1.66 8.92
C ALA A 64 -5.77 -2.63 10.09
N ALA A 65 -5.06 -2.18 11.13
CA ALA A 65 -4.92 -2.90 12.39
C ALA A 65 -5.02 -1.89 13.56
N LEU A 66 -5.52 -2.35 14.71
CA LEU A 66 -5.53 -1.56 15.95
C LEU A 66 -4.12 -1.36 16.52
N LYS A 67 -3.26 -2.37 16.31
CA LYS A 67 -1.85 -2.37 16.70
C LYS A 67 -0.98 -2.23 15.46
N ASP A 68 0.19 -2.84 15.48
CA ASP A 68 1.19 -2.70 14.42
C ASP A 68 0.76 -3.39 13.11
N VAL A 69 1.22 -2.81 12.01
CA VAL A 69 1.23 -3.43 10.69
C VAL A 69 2.69 -3.61 10.27
N THR A 70 3.08 -4.83 9.89
CA THR A 70 4.43 -5.13 9.41
C THR A 70 4.37 -5.58 7.95
N ILE A 71 5.13 -4.90 7.10
CA ILE A 71 5.33 -5.27 5.69
C ILE A 71 6.84 -5.47 5.50
N ALA A 72 7.24 -6.68 5.11
CA ALA A 72 8.65 -7.04 4.97
C ALA A 72 8.85 -7.93 3.73
N SER A 73 9.94 -7.68 3.02
CA SER A 73 10.54 -8.62 2.06
C SER A 73 11.90 -9.04 2.62
N THR A 74 12.18 -10.33 2.64
CA THR A 74 13.39 -10.88 3.28
C THR A 74 14.56 -11.07 2.31
N GLU A 75 14.26 -11.20 1.02
CA GLU A 75 15.26 -11.49 -0.02
C GLU A 75 15.31 -10.40 -1.10
N ASP A 76 14.16 -9.83 -1.45
CA ASP A 76 14.03 -8.87 -2.55
C ASP A 76 13.54 -7.48 -2.05
N ALA A 77 12.70 -6.81 -2.84
CA ALA A 77 12.27 -5.44 -2.60
C ALA A 77 10.77 -5.34 -2.24
N ILE A 78 10.41 -4.21 -1.62
CA ILE A 78 9.02 -3.76 -1.47
C ILE A 78 8.81 -2.63 -2.48
N THR A 79 7.75 -2.73 -3.29
CA THR A 79 7.38 -1.68 -4.26
C THR A 79 5.96 -1.19 -3.97
N LEU A 80 5.81 0.11 -3.79
CA LEU A 80 4.52 0.78 -3.59
C LEU A 80 4.30 1.74 -4.76
N ASN A 81 3.28 1.49 -5.57
CA ASN A 81 3.00 2.24 -6.78
C ASN A 81 1.65 2.92 -6.65
N ALA A 82 1.58 4.19 -7.03
CA ALA A 82 0.34 4.92 -7.12
C ALA A 82 0.33 5.79 -8.37
N LYS A 83 -0.82 5.89 -9.04
CA LYS A 83 -0.98 6.73 -10.23
C LYS A 83 -1.10 8.22 -9.90
N LYS A 84 -1.75 8.55 -8.78
CA LYS A 84 -2.07 9.93 -8.39
C LYS A 84 -1.14 10.43 -7.30
N GLU A 85 -1.09 9.71 -6.18
CA GLU A 85 -0.39 10.12 -4.98
C GLU A 85 -0.04 8.91 -4.11
N LEU A 86 1.14 8.93 -3.50
CA LEU A 86 1.55 8.02 -2.43
C LEU A 86 1.94 8.84 -1.21
N THR A 87 1.26 8.61 -0.08
CA THR A 87 1.48 9.37 1.16
C THR A 87 1.73 8.44 2.33
N LEU A 88 2.83 8.67 3.05
CA LEU A 88 3.20 7.99 4.28
C LEU A 88 3.03 8.99 5.43
N TYR A 89 2.15 8.71 6.39
CA TYR A 89 1.80 9.63 7.48
C TYR A 89 2.12 9.02 8.84
N CYS A 90 2.66 9.84 9.75
CA CYS A 90 2.96 9.45 11.12
C CYS A 90 2.87 10.65 12.06
N GLY A 91 1.85 10.68 12.94
CA GLY A 91 1.78 11.64 14.05
C GLY A 91 1.88 13.12 13.68
N GLY A 92 1.42 13.52 12.48
CA GLY A 92 1.54 14.91 11.98
C GLY A 92 2.70 15.14 11.01
N ALA A 93 3.65 14.21 10.92
CA ALA A 93 4.69 14.20 9.89
C ALA A 93 4.27 13.33 8.70
N TYR A 94 4.75 13.65 7.50
CA TYR A 94 4.48 12.86 6.31
C TYR A 94 5.55 12.96 5.23
N VAL A 95 5.53 11.96 4.36
CA VAL A 95 6.22 11.92 3.07
C VAL A 95 5.17 11.74 1.99
N LYS A 96 5.09 12.67 1.03
CA LYS A 96 4.11 12.66 -0.04
C LYS A 96 4.82 12.68 -1.40
N LEU A 97 4.45 11.73 -2.26
CA LEU A 97 4.96 11.60 -3.61
C LEU A 97 3.81 11.85 -4.60
N THR A 98 4.04 12.78 -5.52
CA THR A 98 3.08 13.14 -6.58
C THR A 98 3.81 13.28 -7.91
N SER A 99 3.05 13.48 -8.99
CA SER A 99 3.63 13.77 -10.31
C SER A 99 4.49 15.04 -10.37
N THR A 100 4.33 15.98 -9.42
CA THR A 100 5.07 17.25 -9.40
C THR A 100 6.34 17.19 -8.56
N GLY A 101 6.52 16.15 -7.73
CA GLY A 101 7.71 15.99 -6.90
C GLY A 101 7.45 15.29 -5.57
N VAL A 102 8.40 15.47 -4.65
CA VAL A 102 8.41 14.90 -3.30
C VAL A 102 8.24 16.02 -2.28
N GLU A 103 7.33 15.83 -1.34
CA GLU A 103 7.04 16.75 -0.25
C GLU A 103 7.28 16.05 1.08
N LEU A 104 8.02 16.72 1.96
CA LEU A 104 8.29 16.30 3.34
C LEU A 104 7.67 17.35 4.26
N GLY A 105 6.75 16.95 5.12
CA GLY A 105 6.06 17.87 6.04
C GLY A 105 6.10 17.35 7.48
N GLY A 106 6.21 18.28 8.44
CA GLY A 106 6.22 17.98 9.87
C GLY A 106 6.80 19.14 10.68
N PRO A 107 6.73 19.10 12.03
CA PRO A 107 7.25 20.15 12.90
C PRO A 107 8.77 20.35 12.76
N GLU A 108 9.51 19.27 12.56
CA GLU A 108 10.96 19.27 12.37
C GLU A 108 11.34 18.21 11.32
N ILE A 109 12.28 18.54 10.43
CA ILE A 109 12.84 17.61 9.45
C ILE A 109 14.35 17.55 9.70
N ILE A 110 14.82 16.42 10.22
CA ILE A 110 16.24 16.21 10.51
C ILE A 110 16.85 15.36 9.41
N LEU A 111 17.87 15.89 8.75
CA LEU A 111 18.61 15.21 7.69
C LEU A 111 20.05 14.97 8.18
N LYS A 112 20.45 13.70 8.32
CA LYS A 112 21.78 13.30 8.82
C LYS A 112 22.59 12.65 7.71
N GLY A 113 23.86 13.03 7.59
CA GLY A 113 24.81 12.49 6.59
C GLY A 113 25.17 13.50 5.48
N PRO A 114 26.14 13.17 4.61
CA PRO A 114 26.56 14.05 3.52
C PRO A 114 25.46 14.15 2.46
N MET A 115 24.71 15.26 2.46
CA MET A 115 23.68 15.53 1.47
C MET A 115 24.26 16.23 0.24
N ARG A 116 23.89 15.74 -0.94
CA ARG A 116 24.22 16.36 -2.23
C ARG A 116 22.97 16.94 -2.84
N VAL A 117 22.74 18.23 -2.63
CA VAL A 117 21.69 18.99 -3.34
C VAL A 117 22.32 19.53 -4.63
N ARG A 118 21.82 19.09 -5.79
CA ARG A 118 22.23 19.68 -7.08
C ARG A 118 21.37 20.91 -7.35
N GLU A 119 21.96 21.96 -7.92
CA GLU A 119 21.18 23.11 -8.37
C GLU A 119 20.21 22.70 -9.48
N SER A 120 19.01 23.29 -9.49
CA SER A 120 18.05 23.16 -10.58
C SER A 120 18.67 23.69 -11.88
N ALA A 121 18.49 22.98 -12.99
CA ALA A 121 19.01 23.38 -14.30
C ALA A 121 18.39 24.68 -14.85
N THR A 122 17.42 25.27 -14.14
CA THR A 122 16.77 26.53 -14.55
C THR A 122 17.05 27.63 -13.52
N LYS A 123 18.23 28.25 -13.58
CA LYS A 123 18.39 29.63 -13.12
C LYS A 123 18.22 30.51 -14.35
N GLN A 124 17.13 31.28 -14.43
CA GLN A 124 17.05 32.41 -15.37
C GLN A 124 18.25 33.30 -15.11
N SER A 125 19.08 33.48 -16.14
CA SER A 125 20.16 34.45 -16.14
C SER A 125 19.53 35.81 -15.86
N ALA A 126 19.82 36.41 -14.70
CA ALA A 126 19.40 37.78 -14.43
C ALA A 126 20.01 38.65 -15.54
N LEU A 127 19.13 39.32 -16.30
CA LEU A 127 19.54 40.27 -17.32
C LEU A 127 20.56 41.25 -16.70
N PRO A 128 21.71 41.51 -17.36
CA PRO A 128 22.71 42.42 -16.82
C PRO A 128 22.08 43.79 -16.59
N LEU A 129 22.30 44.35 -15.39
CA LEU A 129 21.89 45.71 -15.06
C LEU A 129 22.56 46.68 -16.04
N MET A 130 21.75 47.48 -16.74
CA MET A 130 22.24 48.51 -17.64
C MET A 130 23.23 49.44 -16.91
N PRO A 131 24.35 49.82 -17.55
CA PRO A 131 25.29 50.77 -16.98
C PRO A 131 24.54 52.06 -16.61
N LYS A 132 24.69 52.52 -15.36
CA LYS A 132 24.21 53.85 -14.99
C LYS A 132 24.99 54.88 -15.81
N GLN A 133 24.28 55.70 -16.58
CA GLN A 133 24.87 56.85 -17.23
C GLN A 133 25.32 57.85 -16.16
N GLU A 134 26.58 58.30 -16.25
CA GLU A 134 27.10 59.37 -15.40
C GLU A 134 26.40 60.70 -15.72
N PRO A 135 26.07 61.51 -14.70
CA PRO A 135 25.43 62.79 -14.91
C PRO A 135 26.46 63.81 -15.45
N THR A 136 26.14 64.44 -16.59
CA THR A 136 26.71 65.73 -17.03
C THR A 136 26.06 66.90 -16.31
#